data_AF-A0A2L0F1D3-F1
#
_entry.id   AF-A0A2L0F1D3-F1
#
_cell.length_a   1.000
_cell.length_b   1.000
_cell.length_c   1.000
_cell.angle_alpha   90.00
_cell.angle_beta   90.00
_cell.angle_gamma   90.00
#
_symmetry.space_group_name_H-M   'P 1'
#
loop_
_entity.id
_entity.type
_entity.pdbx_description
1 polymer ?
#
loop_
_entity_poly.entity_id
_entity_poly.type
_entity_poly.pdbx_seq_one_letter_code
_entity_poly.pdbx_strand_id
1 'polypeptide(L)'
;MKPSYDDGTLAAYFQPLGPALWEDSVLGPLLRRIAVEDPDLIAAVADVDRSQIRDTLRRAPLERLQAAFSMAEALSGFRRVAG
;
A
#
# COMPACT_ATOMS: atom_id res chain seq x y z
N MET A 1 -9.72 18.97 5.59
CA MET A 1 -10.49 17.92 6.29
C MET A 1 -9.80 16.59 5.98
N LYS A 2 -9.18 15.93 6.96
CA LYS A 2 -8.63 14.57 6.72
C LYS A 2 -9.82 13.68 6.33
N PRO A 3 -9.77 12.90 5.24
CA PRO A 3 -10.79 11.89 5.00
C PRO A 3 -10.74 10.94 6.19
N SER A 4 -11.77 10.96 7.03
CA SER A 4 -12.01 9.90 8.01
C SER A 4 -12.65 8.79 7.19
N TYR A 5 -11.84 7.84 6.75
CA TYR A 5 -12.37 6.61 6.15
C TYR A 5 -13.12 5.84 7.23
N ASP A 6 -14.28 5.29 6.89
CA ASP A 6 -14.98 4.35 7.76
C ASP A 6 -14.20 3.03 7.85
N ASP A 7 -14.48 2.24 8.89
CA ASP A 7 -13.77 0.97 9.15
C ASP A 7 -13.87 -0.02 7.97
N GLY A 8 -14.96 0.03 7.20
CA GLY A 8 -15.12 -0.78 5.99
C GLY A 8 -14.18 -0.35 4.88
N THR A 9 -14.02 0.96 4.68
CA THR A 9 -13.06 1.52 3.72
C THR A 9 -11.61 1.24 4.12
N LEU A 10 -11.28 1.33 5.41
CA LEU A 10 -9.95 0.97 5.92
C LEU A 10 -9.66 -0.52 5.76
N ALA A 11 -10.59 -1.40 6.13
CA ALA A 11 -10.46 -2.84 5.95
C ALA A 11 -10.29 -3.24 4.47
N ALA A 12 -10.83 -2.47 3.52
CA ALA A 12 -10.63 -2.71 2.09
C ALA A 12 -9.19 -2.42 1.60
N TYR A 13 -8.41 -1.65 2.36
CA TYR A 13 -7.02 -1.28 2.05
C TYR A 13 -5.98 -2.24 2.60
N PHE A 14 -6.33 -2.96 3.68
CA PHE A 14 -5.55 -4.05 4.25
C PHE A 14 -6.00 -5.34 3.61
N GLN A 15 -5.15 -5.93 2.75
CA GLN A 15 -5.49 -7.16 2.07
C GLN A 15 -4.46 -8.24 2.35
N PRO A 16 -4.91 -9.45 2.72
CA PRO A 16 -4.02 -10.59 2.82
C PRO A 16 -3.34 -10.86 1.48
N LEU A 17 -2.22 -11.57 1.54
CA LEU A 17 -1.53 -12.05 0.35
C LEU A 17 -2.52 -12.79 -0.55
N GLY A 18 -2.63 -12.34 -1.81
CA GLY A 18 -3.55 -12.92 -2.77
C GLY A 18 -3.31 -14.41 -2.97
N PRO A 19 -4.36 -15.24 -3.17
CA PRO A 19 -4.22 -16.69 -3.30
C PRO A 19 -3.23 -17.12 -4.39
N ALA A 20 -3.16 -16.38 -5.50
CA ALA A 20 -2.23 -16.66 -6.60
C ALA A 20 -0.76 -16.62 -6.20
N LEU A 21 -0.37 -15.84 -5.18
CA LEU A 21 1.01 -15.78 -4.71
C LEU A 21 1.46 -17.08 -4.02
N TRP A 22 0.52 -17.81 -3.43
CA TRP A 22 0.78 -19.10 -2.76
C TRP A 22 0.98 -20.25 -3.75
N GLU A 23 0.47 -20.07 -4.97
CA GLU A 23 0.57 -21.01 -6.10
C GLU A 23 1.68 -20.63 -7.08
N ASP A 24 2.35 -19.50 -6.87
CA ASP A 24 3.51 -19.08 -7.66
C ASP A 24 4.70 -20.04 -7.44
N SER A 25 5.35 -20.46 -8.53
CA SER A 25 6.41 -21.48 -8.48
C SER A 25 7.69 -21.00 -7.79
N VAL A 26 7.88 -19.69 -7.65
CA VAL A 26 9.04 -19.07 -7.00
C VAL A 26 8.68 -18.61 -5.60
N LEU A 27 7.57 -17.87 -5.46
CA LEU A 27 7.16 -17.25 -4.20
C LEU A 27 6.44 -18.22 -3.27
N GLY A 28 5.65 -19.15 -3.81
CA GLY A 28 4.83 -20.09 -3.03
C GLY A 28 5.64 -20.91 -2.00
N PRO A 29 6.78 -21.54 -2.37
CA PRO A 29 7.62 -22.25 -1.42
C PRO A 29 8.16 -21.36 -0.29
N LEU A 30 8.56 -20.13 -0.61
CA LEU A 30 9.06 -19.16 0.38
C LEU A 30 7.94 -18.73 1.32
N LEU A 31 6.75 -18.41 0.81
CA LEU A 31 5.60 -18.01 1.63
C LEU A 31 5.17 -19.12 2.59
N ARG A 32 5.15 -20.38 2.13
CA ARG A 32 4.85 -21.54 3.01
C ARG A 32 5.90 -21.73 4.08
N ARG A 33 7.18 -21.50 3.75
CA ARG A 33 8.27 -21.54 4.74
C ARG A 33 8.12 -20.44 5.80
N ILE A 34 7.91 -19.19 5.36
CA ILE A 34 7.69 -18.05 6.26
C ILE A 34 6.46 -18.29 7.13
N ALA A 35 5.37 -18.84 6.59
CA ALA A 35 4.16 -19.12 7.38
C ALA A 35 4.40 -20.06 8.57
N VAL A 36 5.44 -20.90 8.51
CA VAL A 36 5.83 -21.80 9.61
C VAL A 36 6.88 -21.14 10.51
N GLU A 37 7.86 -20.47 9.92
CA GLU A 37 9.00 -19.90 10.66
C GLU A 37 8.66 -18.59 11.37
N ASP A 38 7.83 -17.74 10.75
CA ASP A 38 7.44 -16.41 11.21
C ASP A 38 6.07 -15.99 10.62
N PRO A 39 4.97 -16.48 11.21
CA PRO A 39 3.62 -16.13 10.75
C PRO A 39 3.29 -14.63 10.95
N ASP A 40 3.94 -13.96 11.90
CA ASP A 40 3.72 -12.53 12.18
C ASP A 40 4.22 -11.66 11.02
N LEU A 41 5.29 -12.07 10.34
CA LEU A 41 5.74 -11.40 9.12
C LEU A 41 4.66 -11.40 8.01
N ILE A 42 3.92 -12.50 7.86
CA ILE A 42 2.82 -12.57 6.89
C ILE A 42 1.66 -11.66 7.30
N ALA A 43 1.31 -11.66 8.59
CA ALA A 43 0.28 -10.77 9.12
C ALA A 43 0.67 -9.30 8.92
N ALA A 44 1.90 -8.93 9.24
CA ALA A 44 2.42 -7.57 9.05
C ALA A 44 2.36 -7.12 7.58
N VAL A 45 2.64 -8.02 6.63
CA VAL A 45 2.51 -7.72 5.20
C VAL A 45 1.05 -7.57 4.77
N ALA A 46 0.13 -8.34 5.35
CA ALA A 46 -1.31 -8.18 5.11
C ALA A 46 -1.82 -6.81 5.59
N ASP A 47 -1.26 -6.32 6.71
CA ASP A 47 -1.58 -5.02 7.33
C ASP A 47 -0.93 -3.81 6.65
N VAL A 48 -0.23 -3.99 5.52
CA VAL A 48 0.27 -2.85 4.74
C VAL A 48 -0.88 -2.16 4.02
N ASP A 49 -1.08 -0.87 4.30
CA ASP A 49 -1.99 0.00 3.57
C ASP A 49 -1.54 0.16 2.10
N ARG A 50 -2.38 -0.30 1.17
CA ARG A 50 -2.14 -0.21 -0.28
C ARG A 50 -3.05 0.80 -0.98
N SER A 51 -3.77 1.64 -0.22
CA SER A 51 -4.71 2.66 -0.74
C SER A 51 -4.07 3.56 -1.79
N GLN A 52 -2.89 4.10 -1.50
CA GLN A 52 -2.18 5.03 -2.39
C GLN A 52 -1.86 4.42 -3.77
N ILE A 53 -1.42 3.15 -3.78
CA ILE A 53 -1.12 2.44 -5.04
C ILE A 53 -2.41 2.25 -5.83
N ARG A 54 -3.48 1.78 -5.18
CA ARG A 54 -4.77 1.52 -5.85
C ARG A 54 -5.39 2.80 -6.39
N ASP A 55 -5.42 3.85 -5.59
CA ASP A 55 -5.98 5.14 -5.98
C ASP A 55 -5.19 5.77 -7.12
N THR A 56 -3.87 5.58 -7.14
CA THR A 56 -3.03 6.00 -8.26
C THR A 56 -3.33 5.19 -9.53
N LEU A 57 -3.47 3.87 -9.42
CA LEU A 57 -3.74 3.00 -10.57
C LEU A 57 -5.13 3.20 -11.18
N ARG A 58 -6.13 3.66 -10.41
CA ARG A 58 -7.47 4.00 -10.91
C ARG A 58 -7.51 5.27 -11.77
N ARG A 59 -6.52 6.15 -11.62
CA ARG A 59 -6.44 7.42 -12.36
C ARG A 59 -5.92 7.22 -13.78
N ALA A 60 -6.34 8.06 -14.70
CA ALA A 60 -5.75 8.16 -16.03
C ALA A 60 -4.30 8.65 -15.94
N PRO A 61 -3.43 8.34 -16.92
CA PRO A 61 -2.01 8.70 -16.86
C PRO A 61 -1.74 10.17 -16.57
N LEU A 62 -2.50 11.09 -17.19
CA LEU A 62 -2.32 12.53 -16.98
C LEU A 62 -2.71 12.97 -15.57
N GLU A 63 -3.76 12.39 -15.00
CA GLU A 63 -4.21 12.67 -13.63
C GLU A 63 -3.20 12.19 -12.59
N ARG A 64 -2.49 11.09 -12.86
CA ARG A 64 -1.38 10.62 -12.02
C ARG A 64 -0.24 11.64 -11.99
N LEU A 65 0.12 12.18 -13.16
CA LEU A 65 1.17 13.18 -13.28
C LEU A 65 0.80 14.47 -12.53
N GLN A 66 -0.42 14.98 -12.73
CA GLN A 66 -0.92 16.16 -12.02
C GLN A 66 -0.89 15.97 -10.51
N ALA A 67 -1.38 14.83 -10.02
CA ALA A 67 -1.36 14.51 -8.59
C ALA A 67 0.07 14.41 -8.02
N ALA A 68 1.01 13.86 -8.77
CA ALA A 68 2.41 13.78 -8.38
C ALA A 68 3.03 15.19 -8.27
N PHE A 69 2.75 16.09 -9.21
CA PHE A 69 3.20 17.49 -9.12
C PHE A 69 2.62 18.20 -7.90
N SER A 70 1.31 18.11 -7.67
CA SER A 70 0.68 18.74 -6.49
C SER A 70 1.25 18.20 -5.17
N MET A 71 1.54 16.90 -5.10
CA MET A 71 2.16 16.29 -3.92
C MET A 71 3.61 16.74 -3.74
N ALA A 72 4.39 16.85 -4.82
CA ALA A 72 5.76 17.36 -4.78
C ALA A 72 5.81 18.83 -4.33
N GLU A 73 4.91 19.67 -4.82
CA GLU A 73 4.76 21.06 -4.37
C GLU A 73 4.42 21.14 -2.88
N ALA A 74 3.43 20.38 -2.42
CA ALA A 74 3.08 20.31 -1.01
C ALA A 74 4.28 19.91 -0.13
N LEU A 75 4.99 18.83 -0.49
CA LEU A 75 6.18 18.35 0.22
C LEU A 75 7.33 19.36 0.21
N SER A 76 7.53 20.08 -0.89
CA SER A 76 8.52 21.16 -0.97
C SER A 76 8.21 22.32 -0.01
N GLY A 77 6.92 22.59 0.23
CA GLY A 77 6.47 23.57 1.22
C GLY A 77 6.78 23.17 2.66
N PHE A 78 6.71 21.87 2.97
CA PHE A 78 7.06 21.32 4.29
C PHE A 78 8.56 21.30 4.59
N ARG A 79 9.43 21.50 3.59
CA ARG A 79 10.90 21.54 3.76
C ARG A 79 11.39 22.81 4.49
N ARG A 80 10.51 23.76 4.79
CA ARG A 80 10.82 25.01 5.51
C ARG A 80 10.50 24.92 7.00
N VAL A 81 11.24 24.09 7.73
CA VAL A 81 11.51 24.35 9.15
C VAL A 81 13.03 24.35 9.25
N ALA A 82 13.62 25.53 9.13
CA ALA A 82 15.00 25.74 9.54
C ALA A 82 15.05 25.59 11.06
N GLY A 83 16.02 24.82 11.55
CA GLY A 83 16.37 24.81 12.98
C GLY A 83 16.95 26.15 13.43
#